data_AF-A0A0F9R547-F1
#
_entry.id   AF-A0A0F9R547-F1
#
_cell.length_a   1.000
_cell.length_b   1.000
_cell.length_c   1.000
_cell.angle_alpha   90.00
_cell.angle_beta   90.00
_cell.angle_gamma   90.00
#
_symmetry.space_group_name_H-M   'P 1'
#
loop_
_entity.id
_entity.type
_entity.pdbx_description
1 polymer ?
#
loop_
_entity_poly.entity_id
_entity_poly.type
_entity_poly.pdbx_seq_one_letter_code
_entity_poly.pdbx_strand_id
1 'polypeptide(L)'
;MTENETDKKHTQYEYSFDYIQKKLEGKKDSYGLLVKDIIRTGICTECGTCAAVCPVLEWDYLAGQPKLIGKCNGCGICYNQCPRTITDPIQLMGEFKTGYVTNTNIPEVIGGQDGGTVTSLLCYMFDEHLIDAAIITMKDPNNPWHPIAQVITNKADAVASSGSIYTHSQTVEALMDSIRQDFRSIAFVGTPCNIDAVDKMLNSPAGMLRFFMRANVFKIGLFCMDAFSTETLYKKFEDDGLDLSKIVKMDINKGKFHLYDENSGEEPVKSYPISSLHKFKSPSCAFCTDLTAENADLSIGSVGSGAKKNTVFARTGIGAEILEDAAKKGYITMEPYNAINLNAVLNLSKRKKSAKYNIQKRKVFVVRDTFEEEDEERLNIETMPETKKPKILKGNRKVLSATRKLDEVNKTLNLTITNTVGFTLDNLKVRVSAVDKLFEANPWITTIKEFFPFETIEVAYPLNSLEGSVLIEATSETYGKIFSRTLKYSPK
;
A
#
# COMPACT_ATOMS: atom_id res chain seq x y z
N MET A 1 10.63 -44.87 42.85
CA MET A 1 11.05 -43.70 42.05
C MET A 1 9.83 -43.25 41.27
N THR A 2 9.17 -42.25 41.82
CA THR A 2 8.17 -41.39 41.21
C THR A 2 8.81 -40.58 40.08
N GLU A 3 8.11 -40.39 38.95
CA GLU A 3 7.90 -39.07 38.32
C GLU A 3 7.05 -39.18 37.05
N ASN A 4 5.78 -38.80 37.20
CA ASN A 4 4.96 -37.98 36.31
C ASN A 4 5.01 -38.22 34.78
N GLU A 5 4.26 -39.22 34.32
CA GLU A 5 3.52 -39.05 33.06
C GLU A 5 2.33 -38.11 33.35
N THR A 6 2.50 -36.83 33.05
CA THR A 6 1.38 -35.88 33.09
C THR A 6 0.32 -36.31 32.09
N ASP A 7 -0.79 -36.80 32.64
CA ASP A 7 -2.09 -37.06 32.06
C ASP A 7 -2.57 -35.80 31.30
N LYS A 8 -2.19 -35.67 30.02
CA LYS A 8 -2.75 -34.63 29.14
C LYS A 8 -4.19 -35.04 28.87
N LYS A 9 -5.12 -34.49 29.67
CA LYS A 9 -6.58 -34.59 29.44
C LYS A 9 -6.90 -34.14 28.02
N HIS A 10 -7.05 -35.09 27.11
CA HIS A 10 -7.55 -34.82 25.77
C HIS A 10 -8.96 -34.25 25.87
N THR A 11 -9.14 -33.03 25.37
CA THR A 11 -10.44 -32.36 25.43
C THR A 11 -11.36 -32.86 24.32
N GLN A 12 -12.67 -32.82 24.54
CA GLN A 12 -13.69 -33.30 23.58
C GLN A 12 -13.55 -32.72 22.15
N TYR A 13 -12.83 -31.61 21.99
CA TYR A 13 -12.71 -30.86 20.73
C TYR A 13 -11.34 -30.90 20.07
N GLU A 14 -10.34 -31.56 20.67
CA GLU A 14 -8.96 -31.57 20.16
C GLU A 14 -8.88 -32.17 18.75
N TYR A 15 -9.61 -33.27 18.52
CA TYR A 15 -9.73 -33.88 17.20
C TYR A 15 -10.40 -32.95 16.16
N SER A 16 -11.35 -32.13 16.58
CA SER A 16 -12.05 -31.19 15.69
C SER A 16 -11.13 -30.06 15.24
N PHE A 17 -10.32 -29.50 16.15
CA PHE A 17 -9.35 -28.46 15.80
C PHE A 17 -8.26 -29.00 14.86
N ASP A 18 -7.69 -30.16 15.16
CA ASP A 18 -6.67 -30.79 14.31
C ASP A 18 -7.18 -31.12 12.90
N TYR A 19 -8.41 -31.64 12.80
CA TYR A 19 -9.05 -31.93 11.52
C TYR A 19 -9.30 -30.66 10.69
N ILE A 20 -9.85 -29.61 11.32
CA ILE A 20 -10.10 -28.33 10.64
C ILE A 20 -8.78 -27.67 10.25
N GLN A 21 -7.75 -27.73 11.10
CA GLN A 21 -6.43 -27.19 10.82
C GLN A 21 -5.79 -27.88 9.61
N LYS A 22 -5.82 -29.22 9.55
CA LYS A 22 -5.36 -29.98 8.37
C LYS A 22 -6.07 -29.60 7.09
N LYS A 23 -7.39 -29.34 7.14
CA LYS A 23 -8.16 -28.87 5.97
C LYS A 23 -7.71 -27.48 5.47
N LEU A 24 -7.08 -26.69 6.32
CA LEU A 24 -6.59 -25.34 6.03
C LEU A 24 -5.10 -25.30 5.69
N GLU A 25 -4.38 -26.43 5.73
CA GLU A 25 -2.97 -26.51 5.35
C GLU A 25 -2.74 -26.25 3.86
N GLY A 26 -1.58 -25.66 3.53
CA GLY A 26 -1.16 -25.39 2.14
C GLY A 26 -1.69 -24.08 1.53
N LYS A 27 -2.45 -23.28 2.28
CA LYS A 27 -2.80 -21.91 1.86
C LYS A 27 -1.57 -20.99 1.90
N LYS A 28 -1.58 -19.89 1.13
CA LYS A 28 -0.47 -18.92 1.11
C LYS A 28 -0.58 -17.83 2.18
N ASP A 29 -1.72 -17.76 2.85
CA ASP A 29 -1.90 -16.86 3.97
C ASP A 29 -1.10 -17.39 5.14
N SER A 30 -0.24 -16.59 5.75
CA SER A 30 0.68 -17.07 6.78
C SER A 30 0.79 -16.04 7.90
N TYR A 31 1.41 -16.46 9.01
CA TYR A 31 1.77 -15.52 10.06
C TYR A 31 2.64 -14.37 9.53
N GLY A 32 3.53 -14.64 8.57
CA GLY A 32 4.32 -13.59 7.92
C GLY A 32 3.47 -12.52 7.22
N LEU A 33 2.37 -12.91 6.57
CA LEU A 33 1.43 -11.94 6.00
C LEU A 33 0.67 -11.18 7.09
N LEU A 34 0.27 -11.84 8.18
CA LEU A 34 -0.45 -11.18 9.28
C LEU A 34 0.45 -10.11 9.92
N VAL A 35 1.72 -10.47 10.16
CA VAL A 35 2.74 -9.55 10.67
C VAL A 35 2.91 -8.37 9.72
N LYS A 36 3.05 -8.63 8.43
CA LYS A 36 3.29 -7.59 7.43
C LYS A 36 2.09 -6.64 7.26
N ASP A 37 0.89 -7.19 7.09
CA ASP A 37 -0.28 -6.44 6.66
C ASP A 37 -1.04 -5.82 7.84
N ILE A 38 -1.01 -6.45 9.03
CA ILE A 38 -1.83 -6.06 10.19
C ILE A 38 -0.98 -5.56 11.38
N ILE A 39 0.02 -6.33 11.79
CA ILE A 39 0.75 -6.02 13.04
C ILE A 39 1.72 -4.86 12.80
N ARG A 40 2.59 -4.97 11.79
CA ARG A 40 3.60 -3.95 11.48
C ARG A 40 2.99 -2.65 10.98
N THR A 41 1.79 -2.69 10.42
CA THR A 41 1.02 -1.51 9.98
C THR A 41 0.33 -0.81 11.15
N GLY A 42 0.17 -1.47 12.30
CA GLY A 42 -0.46 -0.89 13.50
C GLY A 42 -1.99 -0.99 13.51
N ILE A 43 -2.55 -1.90 12.70
CA ILE A 43 -4.00 -2.15 12.62
C ILE A 43 -4.46 -3.11 13.71
N CYS A 44 -3.53 -3.94 14.20
CA CYS A 44 -3.79 -4.94 15.23
C CYS A 44 -4.57 -4.31 16.38
N THR A 45 -5.72 -4.91 16.72
CA THR A 45 -6.58 -4.45 17.82
C THR A 45 -6.31 -5.18 19.13
N GLU A 46 -5.23 -5.94 19.19
CA GLU A 46 -4.81 -6.66 20.39
C GLU A 46 -5.82 -7.68 20.94
N CYS A 47 -6.75 -8.12 20.10
CA CYS A 47 -7.83 -9.05 20.48
C CYS A 47 -7.39 -10.50 20.73
N GLY A 48 -6.12 -10.86 20.49
CA GLY A 48 -5.60 -12.20 20.76
C GLY A 48 -6.10 -13.33 19.83
N THR A 49 -7.06 -13.09 18.92
CA THR A 49 -7.68 -14.14 18.10
C THR A 49 -6.66 -15.01 17.37
N CYS A 50 -5.62 -14.41 16.80
CA CYS A 50 -4.57 -15.14 16.09
C CYS A 50 -3.78 -16.11 16.98
N ALA A 51 -3.52 -15.75 18.24
CA ALA A 51 -2.86 -16.62 19.23
C ALA A 51 -3.83 -17.69 19.75
N ALA A 52 -5.10 -17.35 19.95
CA ALA A 52 -6.12 -18.28 20.43
C ALA A 52 -6.38 -19.47 19.47
N VAL A 53 -6.23 -19.26 18.15
CA VAL A 53 -6.56 -20.26 17.13
C VAL A 53 -5.34 -20.97 16.54
N CYS A 54 -4.12 -20.60 16.94
CA CYS A 54 -2.91 -21.11 16.31
C CYS A 54 -1.99 -21.74 17.37
N PRO A 55 -1.70 -23.05 17.30
CA PRO A 55 -0.96 -23.76 18.35
C PRO A 55 0.53 -23.35 18.44
N VAL A 56 1.02 -22.57 17.47
CA VAL A 56 2.41 -22.09 17.42
C VAL A 56 2.52 -20.59 17.66
N LEU A 57 1.44 -19.93 18.08
CA LEU A 57 1.41 -18.52 18.46
C LEU A 57 0.97 -18.36 19.91
N GLU A 58 1.68 -17.53 20.65
CA GLU A 58 1.34 -17.11 22.01
C GLU A 58 1.12 -15.59 22.03
N TRP A 59 0.30 -15.09 22.95
CA TRP A 59 0.13 -13.65 23.12
C TRP A 59 1.25 -13.07 23.99
N ASP A 60 2.04 -12.14 23.46
CA ASP A 60 3.04 -11.41 24.23
C ASP A 60 2.39 -10.17 24.86
N TYR A 61 2.08 -10.26 26.16
CA TYR A 61 1.44 -9.18 26.91
C TYR A 61 2.31 -7.94 27.05
N LEU A 62 3.64 -8.08 27.04
CA LEU A 62 4.57 -6.95 27.13
C LEU A 62 4.66 -6.21 25.80
N ALA A 63 4.66 -6.96 24.69
CA ALA A 63 4.75 -6.39 23.35
C ALA A 63 3.40 -6.03 22.72
N GLY A 64 2.27 -6.46 23.30
CA GLY A 64 0.92 -6.22 22.77
C GLY A 64 0.68 -6.89 21.41
N GLN A 65 1.30 -8.04 21.14
CA GLN A 65 1.25 -8.69 19.83
C GLN A 65 1.45 -10.21 19.96
N PRO A 66 1.04 -11.01 18.96
CA PRO A 66 1.36 -12.43 18.95
C PRO A 66 2.86 -12.67 18.75
N LYS A 67 3.37 -13.76 19.33
CA LYS A 67 4.75 -14.22 19.22
C LYS A 67 4.77 -15.67 18.74
N LEU A 68 5.66 -15.97 17.79
CA LEU A 68 5.90 -17.34 17.34
C LEU A 68 6.69 -18.11 18.41
N ILE A 69 6.14 -19.23 18.85
CA ILE A 69 6.80 -20.18 19.77
C ILE A 69 7.18 -21.51 19.09
N GLY A 70 6.74 -21.71 17.85
CA GLY A 70 7.02 -22.92 17.07
C GLY A 70 7.20 -22.65 15.57
N LYS A 71 7.26 -23.72 14.78
CA LYS A 71 7.42 -23.63 13.32
C LYS A 71 6.09 -23.36 12.63
N CYS A 72 5.93 -22.18 12.05
CA CYS A 72 4.79 -21.87 11.19
C CYS A 72 4.82 -22.72 9.91
N ASN A 73 3.73 -23.46 9.65
CA ASN A 73 3.54 -24.24 8.41
C ASN A 73 2.85 -23.44 7.28
N GLY A 74 2.47 -22.18 7.54
CA GLY A 74 1.77 -21.35 6.57
C GLY A 74 0.30 -21.71 6.33
N CYS A 75 -0.40 -22.37 7.26
CA CYS A 75 -1.83 -22.69 7.09
C CYS A 75 -2.78 -21.47 7.01
N GLY A 76 -2.36 -20.31 7.52
CA GLY A 76 -3.11 -19.06 7.39
C GLY A 76 -4.32 -18.89 8.28
N ILE A 77 -4.53 -19.78 9.24
CA ILE A 77 -5.62 -19.67 10.22
C ILE A 77 -5.54 -18.33 10.95
N CYS A 78 -4.37 -17.97 11.47
CA CYS A 78 -4.15 -16.69 12.15
C CYS A 78 -4.51 -15.46 11.28
N TYR A 79 -4.27 -15.53 9.97
CA TYR A 79 -4.59 -14.45 9.04
C TYR A 79 -6.09 -14.41 8.76
N ASN A 80 -6.71 -15.55 8.49
CA ASN A 80 -8.11 -15.66 8.10
C ASN A 80 -9.09 -15.41 9.25
N GLN A 81 -8.66 -15.61 10.50
CA GLN A 81 -9.46 -15.29 11.69
C GLN A 81 -9.27 -13.85 12.18
N CYS A 82 -8.35 -13.09 11.59
CA CYS A 82 -8.13 -11.71 11.99
C CYS A 82 -9.30 -10.83 11.49
N PRO A 83 -10.02 -10.10 12.36
CA PRO A 83 -11.16 -9.27 11.94
C PRO A 83 -10.75 -8.06 11.09
N ARG A 84 -9.44 -7.81 10.95
CA ARG A 84 -8.87 -6.69 10.18
C ARG A 84 -8.40 -7.11 8.79
N THR A 85 -8.37 -8.40 8.50
CA THR A 85 -8.09 -8.90 7.16
C THR A 85 -9.40 -9.07 6.39
N ILE A 86 -9.33 -8.86 5.08
CA ILE A 86 -10.44 -9.15 4.17
C ILE A 86 -10.01 -10.36 3.34
N THR A 87 -10.73 -11.46 3.49
CA THR A 87 -10.40 -12.75 2.88
C THR A 87 -11.55 -13.31 2.04
N ASP A 88 -12.74 -12.73 2.19
CA ASP A 88 -13.90 -13.06 1.36
C ASP A 88 -13.71 -12.54 -0.08
N PRO A 89 -13.80 -13.41 -1.11
CA PRO A 89 -13.62 -13.02 -2.51
C PRO A 89 -14.54 -11.89 -2.99
N ILE A 90 -15.81 -11.87 -2.54
CA ILE A 90 -16.78 -10.86 -2.93
C ILE A 90 -16.38 -9.51 -2.33
N GLN A 91 -16.01 -9.50 -1.05
CA GLN A 91 -15.48 -8.29 -0.43
C GLN A 91 -14.14 -7.84 -1.01
N LEU A 92 -13.40 -8.68 -1.74
CA LEU A 92 -12.13 -8.32 -2.36
C LEU A 92 -12.30 -7.72 -3.77
N MET A 93 -13.20 -8.26 -4.60
CA MET A 93 -13.31 -7.90 -6.02
C MET A 93 -14.70 -7.41 -6.44
N GLY A 94 -15.62 -7.30 -5.48
CA GLY A 94 -17.03 -7.06 -5.73
C GLY A 94 -17.72 -8.29 -6.34
N GLU A 95 -19.04 -8.26 -6.38
CA GLU A 95 -19.84 -9.27 -7.06
C GLU A 95 -19.76 -9.08 -8.57
N PHE A 96 -19.69 -10.17 -9.31
CA PHE A 96 -19.81 -10.18 -10.76
C PHE A 96 -20.53 -11.47 -11.20
N LYS A 97 -21.22 -11.41 -12.34
CA LYS A 97 -22.00 -12.54 -12.86
C LYS A 97 -21.11 -13.54 -13.57
N THR A 98 -20.27 -13.04 -14.48
CA THR A 98 -19.39 -13.85 -15.32
C THR A 98 -18.03 -13.17 -15.50
N GLY A 99 -16.99 -13.98 -15.63
CA GLY A 99 -15.63 -13.51 -15.87
C GLY A 99 -15.09 -14.12 -17.15
N TYR A 100 -14.33 -13.32 -17.90
CA TYR A 100 -13.72 -13.74 -19.15
C TYR A 100 -12.27 -13.24 -19.29
N VAL A 101 -11.52 -13.90 -20.17
CA VAL A 101 -10.27 -13.37 -20.72
C VAL A 101 -10.53 -12.93 -22.16
N THR A 102 -10.17 -11.71 -22.51
CA THR A 102 -10.47 -11.13 -23.81
C THR A 102 -9.25 -10.60 -24.53
N ASN A 103 -9.33 -10.56 -25.85
CA ASN A 103 -8.36 -9.90 -26.71
C ASN A 103 -9.06 -9.27 -27.92
N THR A 104 -8.58 -8.14 -28.40
CA THR A 104 -9.10 -7.47 -29.58
C THR A 104 -8.83 -8.29 -30.85
N ASN A 105 -9.79 -8.27 -31.76
CA ASN A 105 -9.63 -8.73 -33.14
C ASN A 105 -9.54 -7.56 -34.13
N ILE A 106 -9.71 -6.32 -33.67
CA ILE A 106 -9.62 -5.11 -34.51
C ILE A 106 -8.14 -4.82 -34.78
N PRO A 107 -7.67 -4.86 -36.05
CA PRO A 107 -6.25 -4.74 -36.37
C PRO A 107 -5.60 -3.46 -35.83
N GLU A 108 -6.30 -2.33 -35.91
CA GLU A 108 -5.81 -1.01 -35.45
C GLU A 108 -5.66 -0.91 -33.92
N VAL A 109 -6.32 -1.81 -33.18
CA VAL A 109 -6.31 -1.83 -31.71
C VAL A 109 -5.31 -2.86 -31.18
N ILE A 110 -4.81 -3.76 -32.05
CA ILE A 110 -3.75 -4.71 -31.69
C ILE A 110 -2.52 -3.92 -31.24
N GLY A 111 -1.99 -4.25 -30.06
CA GLY A 111 -0.88 -3.49 -29.48
C GLY A 111 -1.30 -2.33 -28.58
N GLY A 112 -2.60 -2.20 -28.27
CA GLY A 112 -3.08 -1.38 -27.15
C GLY A 112 -2.42 -1.74 -25.81
N GLN A 113 -2.87 -1.14 -24.70
CA GLN A 113 -2.19 -1.32 -23.40
C GLN A 113 -1.96 -2.80 -23.07
N ASP A 114 -3.03 -3.59 -23.16
CA ASP A 114 -3.03 -5.03 -22.92
C ASP A 114 -3.68 -5.78 -24.10
N GLY A 115 -4.93 -6.23 -23.95
CA GLY A 115 -5.72 -6.90 -24.98
C GLY A 115 -6.67 -5.97 -25.73
N GLY A 116 -6.59 -4.65 -25.55
CA GLY A 116 -7.37 -3.66 -26.32
C GLY A 116 -8.89 -3.71 -26.12
N THR A 117 -9.38 -4.40 -25.09
CA THR A 117 -10.81 -4.75 -24.98
C THR A 117 -11.73 -3.53 -24.83
N VAL A 118 -11.33 -2.53 -24.05
CA VAL A 118 -12.14 -1.31 -23.86
C VAL A 118 -12.39 -0.60 -25.19
N THR A 119 -11.34 -0.36 -25.96
CA THR A 119 -11.43 0.27 -27.27
C THR A 119 -12.30 -0.54 -28.23
N SER A 120 -12.13 -1.87 -28.28
CA SER A 120 -12.94 -2.72 -29.15
C SER A 120 -14.42 -2.72 -28.78
N LEU A 121 -14.75 -2.67 -27.49
CA LEU A 121 -16.12 -2.52 -27.02
C LEU A 121 -16.72 -1.16 -27.42
N LEU A 122 -15.94 -0.08 -27.33
CA LEU A 122 -16.37 1.24 -27.81
C LEU A 122 -16.60 1.24 -29.32
N CYS A 123 -15.71 0.65 -30.11
CA CYS A 123 -15.90 0.50 -31.56
C CYS A 123 -17.19 -0.26 -31.89
N TYR A 124 -17.42 -1.39 -31.23
CA TYR A 124 -18.66 -2.16 -31.35
C TYR A 124 -19.89 -1.31 -31.00
N MET A 125 -19.89 -0.64 -29.84
CA MET A 125 -21.04 0.16 -29.40
C MET A 125 -21.33 1.34 -30.33
N PHE A 126 -20.31 1.95 -30.95
CA PHE A 126 -20.49 2.99 -31.96
C PHE A 126 -21.00 2.44 -33.30
N ASP A 127 -20.40 1.36 -33.81
CA ASP A 127 -20.80 0.75 -35.08
C ASP A 127 -22.25 0.22 -35.03
N GLU A 128 -22.69 -0.26 -33.86
CA GLU A 128 -24.05 -0.75 -33.63
C GLU A 128 -25.02 0.33 -33.12
N HIS A 129 -24.59 1.59 -33.04
CA HIS A 129 -25.39 2.72 -32.58
C HIS A 129 -26.02 2.52 -31.19
N LEU A 130 -25.34 1.81 -30.30
CA LEU A 130 -25.78 1.57 -28.92
C LEU A 130 -25.53 2.78 -27.99
N ILE A 131 -24.56 3.61 -28.35
CA ILE A 131 -24.20 4.83 -27.63
C ILE A 131 -24.14 6.02 -28.58
N ASP A 132 -24.49 7.19 -28.07
CA ASP A 132 -24.35 8.47 -28.78
C ASP A 132 -22.95 9.07 -28.55
N ALA A 133 -22.38 8.82 -27.36
CA ALA A 133 -21.10 9.35 -26.95
C ALA A 133 -20.37 8.39 -26.00
N ALA A 134 -19.04 8.53 -25.94
CA ALA A 134 -18.22 7.91 -24.92
C ALA A 134 -17.36 8.94 -24.21
N ILE A 135 -17.17 8.75 -22.90
CA ILE A 135 -16.31 9.56 -22.06
C ILE A 135 -15.03 8.79 -21.81
N ILE A 136 -13.92 9.36 -22.26
CA ILE A 136 -12.61 8.71 -22.25
C ILE A 136 -11.52 9.67 -21.80
N THR A 137 -10.31 9.16 -21.60
CA THR A 137 -9.11 9.95 -21.39
C THR A 137 -8.21 9.85 -22.62
N MET A 138 -7.75 10.98 -23.13
CA MET A 138 -6.77 11.07 -24.22
C MET A 138 -5.49 11.75 -23.74
N LYS A 139 -4.41 11.61 -24.51
CA LYS A 139 -3.18 12.39 -24.31
C LYS A 139 -3.40 13.81 -24.81
N ASP A 140 -2.92 14.81 -24.07
CA ASP A 140 -2.85 16.19 -24.57
C ASP A 140 -1.93 16.26 -25.81
N PRO A 141 -2.40 16.78 -26.96
CA PRO A 141 -1.57 16.97 -28.16
C PRO A 141 -0.36 17.89 -27.93
N ASN A 142 -0.46 18.85 -27.02
CA ASN A 142 0.60 19.81 -26.73
C ASN A 142 1.50 19.37 -25.57
N ASN A 143 1.03 18.45 -24.74
CA ASN A 143 1.77 17.96 -23.58
C ASN A 143 1.61 16.44 -23.44
N PRO A 144 2.40 15.64 -24.19
CA PRO A 144 2.29 14.20 -24.20
C PRO A 144 2.30 13.62 -22.78
N TRP A 145 1.37 12.70 -22.51
CA TRP A 145 1.15 12.05 -21.21
C TRP A 145 0.40 12.87 -20.14
N HIS A 146 0.07 14.14 -20.39
CA HIS A 146 -1.00 14.77 -19.62
C HIS A 146 -2.37 14.24 -20.03
N PRO A 147 -3.21 13.80 -19.08
CA PRO A 147 -4.54 13.29 -19.38
C PRO A 147 -5.51 14.44 -19.67
N ILE A 148 -6.31 14.29 -20.72
CA ILE A 148 -7.48 15.15 -20.99
C ILE A 148 -8.70 14.25 -21.06
N ALA A 149 -9.71 14.56 -20.25
CA ALA A 149 -11.02 13.94 -20.37
C ALA A 149 -11.74 14.51 -21.61
N GLN A 150 -12.27 13.63 -22.46
CA GLN A 150 -12.90 14.00 -23.73
C GLN A 150 -14.25 13.31 -23.89
N VAL A 151 -15.18 14.01 -24.55
CA VAL A 151 -16.41 13.44 -25.08
C VAL A 151 -16.15 13.08 -26.54
N ILE A 152 -16.22 11.80 -26.88
CA ILE A 152 -16.07 11.32 -28.25
C ILE A 152 -17.39 10.80 -28.79
N THR A 153 -17.59 10.92 -30.09
CA THR A 153 -18.84 10.52 -30.77
C THR A 153 -18.60 9.56 -31.94
N ASN A 154 -17.37 9.07 -32.09
CA ASN A 154 -17.00 8.19 -33.19
C ASN A 154 -15.90 7.20 -32.77
N LYS A 155 -15.77 6.13 -33.56
CA LYS A 155 -14.80 5.07 -33.32
C LYS A 155 -13.33 5.45 -33.56
N ALA A 156 -13.06 6.40 -34.46
CA ALA A 156 -11.68 6.78 -34.77
C ALA A 156 -11.02 7.41 -33.54
N ASP A 157 -11.77 8.24 -32.82
CA ASP A 157 -11.32 8.82 -31.55
C ASP A 157 -11.15 7.75 -30.46
N ALA A 158 -12.02 6.73 -30.44
CA ALA A 158 -11.87 5.59 -29.52
C ALA A 158 -10.55 4.85 -29.76
N VAL A 159 -10.19 4.59 -31.02
CA VAL A 159 -8.90 3.97 -31.39
C VAL A 159 -7.73 4.87 -31.00
N ALA A 160 -7.80 6.16 -31.31
CA ALA A 160 -6.76 7.14 -31.00
C ALA A 160 -6.50 7.31 -29.49
N SER A 161 -7.48 7.00 -28.66
CA SER A 161 -7.37 7.06 -27.19
C SER A 161 -6.69 5.87 -26.53
N SER A 162 -6.35 4.82 -27.29
CA SER A 162 -5.80 3.58 -26.75
C SER A 162 -4.48 3.79 -25.98
N GLY A 163 -4.36 3.13 -24.84
CA GLY A 163 -3.19 3.18 -23.97
C GLY A 163 -3.50 3.69 -22.57
N SER A 164 -2.65 3.36 -21.60
CA SER A 164 -2.80 3.84 -20.23
C SER A 164 -2.00 5.10 -19.95
N ILE A 165 -2.65 6.06 -19.29
CA ILE A 165 -2.01 7.22 -18.68
C ILE A 165 -2.10 7.05 -17.17
N TYR A 166 -0.96 6.92 -16.49
CA TYR A 166 -0.89 6.52 -15.08
C TYR A 166 -1.11 7.68 -14.10
N THR A 167 -2.03 8.58 -14.40
CA THR A 167 -2.32 9.79 -13.63
C THR A 167 -3.82 10.02 -13.52
N HIS A 168 -4.25 10.93 -12.66
CA HIS A 168 -5.68 11.20 -12.47
C HIS A 168 -6.27 11.93 -13.68
N SER A 169 -7.45 11.51 -14.12
CA SER A 169 -8.22 12.16 -15.19
C SER A 169 -9.61 12.55 -14.69
N GLN A 170 -10.05 13.75 -15.05
CA GLN A 170 -11.32 14.36 -14.60
C GLN A 170 -12.50 13.94 -15.48
N THR A 171 -12.65 12.63 -15.76
CA THR A 171 -13.68 12.11 -16.68
C THR A 171 -15.13 12.44 -16.27
N VAL A 172 -15.40 12.61 -14.98
CA VAL A 172 -16.75 12.98 -14.49
C VAL A 172 -17.16 14.38 -14.96
N GLU A 173 -16.22 15.29 -15.17
CA GLU A 173 -16.50 16.62 -15.74
C GLU A 173 -17.01 16.49 -17.17
N ALA A 174 -16.28 15.76 -18.02
CA ALA A 174 -16.68 15.48 -19.40
C ALA A 174 -18.03 14.73 -19.49
N LEU A 175 -18.32 13.84 -18.52
CA LEU A 175 -19.66 13.23 -18.43
C LEU A 175 -20.75 14.28 -18.25
N MET A 176 -20.58 15.22 -17.32
CA MET A 176 -21.57 16.29 -17.10
C MET A 176 -21.71 17.18 -18.34
N ASP A 177 -20.61 17.46 -19.05
CA ASP A 177 -20.66 18.21 -20.31
C ASP A 177 -21.41 17.47 -21.40
N SER A 178 -21.22 16.16 -21.52
CA SER A 178 -21.97 15.35 -22.50
C SER A 178 -23.48 15.40 -22.25
N ILE A 179 -23.91 15.40 -20.98
CA ILE A 179 -25.32 15.50 -20.60
C ILE A 179 -25.88 16.90 -20.94
N ARG A 180 -25.09 17.97 -20.73
CA ARG A 180 -25.47 19.34 -21.13
C ARG A 180 -25.58 19.48 -22.65
N GLN A 181 -24.86 18.65 -23.40
CA GLN A 181 -24.92 18.55 -24.86
C GLN A 181 -26.04 17.61 -25.36
N ASP A 182 -26.98 17.20 -24.48
CA ASP A 182 -28.15 16.38 -24.81
C ASP A 182 -27.87 14.92 -25.22
N PHE A 183 -26.64 14.42 -25.03
CA PHE A 183 -26.33 13.00 -25.22
C PHE A 183 -27.11 12.14 -24.22
N ARG A 184 -27.64 11.00 -24.68
CA ARG A 184 -28.57 10.17 -23.90
C ARG A 184 -27.98 8.82 -23.54
N SER A 185 -27.38 8.13 -24.49
CA SER A 185 -26.73 6.83 -24.27
C SER A 185 -25.22 7.04 -24.23
N ILE A 186 -24.64 7.03 -23.03
CA ILE A 186 -23.25 7.44 -22.81
C ILE A 186 -22.46 6.25 -22.26
N ALA A 187 -21.40 5.83 -22.96
CA ALA A 187 -20.39 4.95 -22.37
C ALA A 187 -19.43 5.79 -21.51
N PHE A 188 -19.16 5.36 -20.28
CA PHE A 188 -18.25 6.05 -19.37
C PHE A 188 -17.08 5.15 -19.02
N VAL A 189 -15.86 5.52 -19.44
CA VAL A 189 -14.63 4.80 -19.10
C VAL A 189 -13.93 5.52 -17.95
N GLY A 190 -13.66 4.80 -16.86
CA GLY A 190 -13.03 5.40 -15.69
C GLY A 190 -12.34 4.39 -14.77
N THR A 191 -11.44 4.90 -13.94
CA THR A 191 -10.85 4.12 -12.85
C THR A 191 -11.86 3.97 -11.69
N PRO A 192 -11.63 3.10 -10.69
CA PRO A 192 -12.63 2.78 -9.67
C PRO A 192 -13.20 4.00 -8.95
N CYS A 193 -12.38 5.01 -8.63
CA CYS A 193 -12.88 6.23 -7.99
C CYS A 193 -13.78 7.08 -8.90
N ASN A 194 -13.57 7.07 -10.22
CA ASN A 194 -14.47 7.72 -11.17
C ASN A 194 -15.79 6.95 -11.26
N ILE A 195 -15.72 5.62 -11.30
CA ILE A 195 -16.90 4.74 -11.31
C ILE A 195 -17.73 4.93 -10.04
N ASP A 196 -17.10 4.95 -8.87
CA ASP A 196 -17.75 5.20 -7.58
C ASP A 196 -18.41 6.59 -7.52
N ALA A 197 -17.79 7.60 -8.12
CA ALA A 197 -18.38 8.94 -8.21
C ALA A 197 -19.66 8.92 -9.04
N VAL A 198 -19.63 8.33 -10.24
CA VAL A 198 -20.80 8.20 -11.11
C VAL A 198 -21.88 7.34 -10.45
N ASP A 199 -21.50 6.22 -9.85
CA ASP A 199 -22.43 5.34 -9.14
C ASP A 199 -23.14 6.07 -7.99
N LYS A 200 -22.39 6.80 -7.16
CA LYS A 200 -22.95 7.61 -6.09
C LYS A 200 -23.89 8.70 -6.63
N MET A 201 -23.54 9.34 -7.75
CA MET A 201 -24.40 10.35 -8.38
C MET A 201 -25.71 9.76 -8.94
N LEU A 202 -25.74 8.48 -9.31
CA LEU A 202 -26.94 7.78 -9.79
C LEU A 202 -27.80 7.24 -8.63
N ASN A 203 -27.15 6.72 -7.59
CA ASN A 203 -27.82 5.90 -6.57
C ASN A 203 -28.08 6.63 -5.24
N SER A 204 -27.33 7.69 -4.92
CA SER A 204 -27.54 8.38 -3.64
C SER A 204 -28.82 9.24 -3.64
N PRO A 205 -29.46 9.46 -2.47
CA PRO A 205 -30.69 10.27 -2.38
C PRO A 205 -30.55 11.71 -2.90
N ALA A 206 -29.34 12.28 -2.80
CA ALA A 206 -29.00 13.61 -3.32
C ALA A 206 -28.14 13.54 -4.59
N GLY A 207 -28.14 12.40 -5.27
CA GLY A 207 -27.35 12.17 -6.47
C GLY A 207 -27.89 12.96 -7.67
N MET A 208 -27.04 13.81 -8.25
CA MET A 208 -27.46 14.70 -9.32
C MET A 208 -27.83 13.96 -10.61
N LEU A 209 -27.07 12.91 -10.99
CA LEU A 209 -27.33 12.12 -12.20
C LEU A 209 -28.68 11.41 -12.16
N ARG A 210 -29.18 11.06 -10.98
CA ARG A 210 -30.52 10.46 -10.80
C ARG A 210 -31.65 11.29 -11.39
N PHE A 211 -31.53 12.62 -11.39
CA PHE A 211 -32.55 13.52 -11.91
C PHE A 211 -32.48 13.71 -13.43
N PHE A 212 -31.36 13.37 -14.06
CA PHE A 212 -31.19 13.37 -15.51
C PHE A 212 -31.70 12.07 -16.11
N MET A 213 -33.00 11.77 -15.99
CA MET A 213 -33.62 10.50 -16.39
C MET A 213 -33.39 10.09 -17.86
N ARG A 214 -33.06 11.04 -18.74
CA ARG A 214 -32.74 10.79 -20.15
C ARG A 214 -31.29 10.34 -20.38
N ALA A 215 -30.41 10.53 -19.40
CA ALA A 215 -29.01 10.15 -19.47
C ALA A 215 -28.84 8.73 -18.90
N ASN A 216 -28.57 7.77 -19.78
CA ASN A 216 -28.23 6.39 -19.48
C ASN A 216 -26.72 6.25 -19.58
N VAL A 217 -26.07 5.94 -18.46
CA VAL A 217 -24.61 5.84 -18.37
C VAL A 217 -24.22 4.37 -18.23
N PHE A 218 -23.56 3.83 -19.25
CA PHE A 218 -22.96 2.49 -19.23
C PHE A 218 -21.51 2.57 -18.75
N LYS A 219 -21.22 1.98 -17.59
CA LYS A 219 -19.95 2.14 -16.87
C LYS A 219 -18.94 1.05 -17.24
N ILE A 220 -17.83 1.44 -17.87
CA ILE A 220 -16.67 0.59 -18.11
C ILE A 220 -15.56 0.98 -17.12
N GLY A 221 -15.38 0.16 -16.10
CA GLY A 221 -14.39 0.35 -15.05
C GLY A 221 -13.04 -0.26 -15.40
N LEU A 222 -11.96 0.49 -15.20
CA LEU A 222 -10.59 0.01 -15.36
C LEU A 222 -10.03 -0.49 -14.03
N PHE A 223 -9.26 -1.58 -14.04
CA PHE A 223 -8.53 -1.99 -12.85
C PHE A 223 -7.47 -0.93 -12.50
N CYS A 224 -7.38 -0.52 -11.25
CA CYS A 224 -6.46 0.53 -10.82
C CYS A 224 -5.83 0.23 -9.46
N MET A 225 -4.51 0.16 -9.42
CA MET A 225 -3.77 0.05 -8.17
C MET A 225 -3.48 1.43 -7.57
N ASP A 226 -2.83 2.31 -8.32
CA ASP A 226 -2.44 3.65 -7.90
C ASP A 226 -2.38 4.57 -9.13
N ALA A 227 -2.65 5.86 -8.91
CA ALA A 227 -2.35 6.93 -9.85
C ALA A 227 -1.19 7.78 -9.32
N PHE A 228 -0.45 8.40 -10.22
CA PHE A 228 0.70 9.26 -9.90
C PHE A 228 0.39 10.73 -10.17
N SER A 229 1.17 11.64 -9.55
CA SER A 229 1.14 13.06 -9.91
C SER A 229 1.98 13.27 -11.18
N THR A 230 1.34 13.81 -12.21
CA THR A 230 1.93 14.23 -13.49
C THR A 230 3.15 15.11 -13.26
N GLU A 231 3.00 16.17 -12.45
CA GLU A 231 3.98 17.24 -12.26
C GLU A 231 5.28 16.72 -11.62
N THR A 232 5.18 15.69 -10.79
CA THR A 232 6.30 15.17 -10.02
C THR A 232 6.93 13.93 -10.65
N LEU A 233 6.12 13.02 -11.21
CA LEU A 233 6.62 11.81 -11.85
C LEU A 233 7.33 12.13 -13.18
N TYR A 234 6.75 13.00 -13.99
CA TYR A 234 7.31 13.30 -15.32
C TYR A 234 8.59 14.11 -15.23
N LYS A 235 8.64 15.09 -14.33
CA LYS A 235 9.89 15.77 -13.99
C LYS A 235 10.99 14.79 -13.54
N LYS A 236 10.64 13.75 -12.76
CA LYS A 236 11.61 12.73 -12.37
C LYS A 236 12.15 11.95 -13.57
N PHE A 237 11.34 11.69 -14.58
CA PHE A 237 11.75 11.02 -15.82
C PHE A 237 12.63 11.93 -16.67
N GLU A 238 12.28 13.20 -16.80
CA GLU A 238 13.09 14.23 -17.49
C GLU A 238 14.45 14.42 -16.80
N ASP A 239 14.49 14.47 -15.46
CA ASP A 239 15.72 14.55 -14.66
C ASP A 239 16.63 13.31 -14.87
N ASP A 240 16.06 12.16 -15.27
CA ASP A 240 16.82 10.95 -15.66
C ASP A 240 17.28 10.97 -17.13
N GLY A 241 17.04 12.08 -17.84
CA GLY A 241 17.42 12.28 -19.23
C GLY A 241 16.45 11.67 -20.25
N LEU A 242 15.21 11.37 -19.86
CA LEU A 242 14.20 10.85 -20.78
C LEU A 242 13.44 11.97 -21.48
N ASP A 243 13.29 11.82 -22.80
CA ASP A 243 12.46 12.69 -23.62
C ASP A 243 11.05 12.09 -23.73
N LEU A 244 10.11 12.65 -22.97
CA LEU A 244 8.74 12.14 -22.89
C LEU A 244 7.98 12.20 -24.21
N SER A 245 8.38 13.07 -25.14
CA SER A 245 7.78 13.18 -26.46
C SER A 245 8.02 11.94 -27.32
N LYS A 246 9.09 11.18 -27.06
CA LYS A 246 9.44 9.94 -27.76
C LYS A 246 8.82 8.70 -27.14
N ILE A 247 8.28 8.80 -25.94
CA ILE A 247 7.66 7.68 -25.24
C ILE A 247 6.27 7.45 -25.85
N VAL A 248 6.02 6.23 -26.31
CA VAL A 248 4.75 5.83 -26.94
C VAL A 248 3.87 5.01 -26.02
N LYS A 249 4.48 4.24 -25.10
CA LYS A 249 3.79 3.37 -24.16
C LYS A 249 4.44 3.44 -22.78
N MET A 250 3.60 3.46 -21.74
CA MET A 250 3.98 3.22 -20.36
C MET A 250 3.30 1.92 -19.91
N ASP A 251 3.94 1.10 -19.07
CA ASP A 251 3.31 -0.11 -18.55
C ASP A 251 3.73 -0.43 -17.10
N ILE A 252 2.83 -1.02 -16.32
CA ILE A 252 3.14 -1.49 -14.97
C ILE A 252 2.87 -2.98 -14.88
N ASN A 253 3.94 -3.77 -14.88
CA ASN A 253 3.85 -5.20 -14.69
C ASN A 253 5.02 -5.71 -13.82
N LYS A 254 4.82 -6.87 -13.17
CA LYS A 254 5.85 -7.56 -12.36
C LYS A 254 6.58 -6.65 -11.34
N GLY A 255 5.90 -5.63 -10.82
CA GLY A 255 6.44 -4.70 -9.80
C GLY A 255 7.37 -3.62 -10.35
N LYS A 256 7.41 -3.40 -11.67
CA LYS A 256 8.18 -2.35 -12.33
C LYS A 256 7.27 -1.46 -13.19
N PHE A 257 7.68 -0.20 -13.33
CA PHE A 257 7.12 0.77 -14.26
C PHE A 257 8.04 0.82 -15.48
N HIS A 258 7.51 0.54 -16.65
CA HIS A 258 8.22 0.40 -17.92
C HIS A 258 7.87 1.57 -18.86
N LEU A 259 8.87 2.09 -19.55
CA LEU A 259 8.75 3.15 -20.55
C LEU A 259 9.28 2.63 -21.88
N TYR A 260 8.48 2.76 -22.94
CA TYR A 260 8.79 2.29 -24.28
C TYR A 260 8.79 3.47 -25.26
N ASP A 261 9.81 3.55 -26.10
CA ASP A 261 9.87 4.49 -27.23
C ASP A 261 9.57 3.79 -28.56
N GLU A 262 9.49 4.55 -29.65
CA GLU A 262 9.26 3.99 -30.99
C GLU A 262 10.40 3.08 -31.49
N ASN A 263 11.63 3.30 -31.02
CA ASN A 263 12.83 2.63 -31.54
C ASN A 263 13.18 1.32 -30.81
N SER A 264 12.63 1.11 -29.62
CA SER A 264 13.01 0.02 -28.70
C SER A 264 12.21 -1.27 -28.92
N GLY A 265 11.21 -1.25 -29.79
CA GLY A 265 10.40 -2.43 -30.09
C GLY A 265 9.65 -2.93 -28.86
N GLU A 266 9.94 -4.17 -28.42
CA GLU A 266 9.30 -4.77 -27.22
C GLU A 266 10.09 -4.57 -25.91
N GLU A 267 11.32 -4.03 -25.97
CA GLU A 267 12.13 -3.82 -24.77
C GLU A 267 11.92 -2.41 -24.20
N PRO A 268 11.79 -2.24 -22.89
CA PRO A 268 11.62 -0.91 -22.32
C PRO A 268 12.93 -0.14 -22.32
N VAL A 269 12.92 1.10 -22.83
CA VAL A 269 14.04 2.06 -22.75
C VAL A 269 14.46 2.28 -21.29
N LYS A 270 13.48 2.32 -20.38
CA LYS A 270 13.75 2.45 -18.95
C LYS A 270 12.71 1.70 -18.12
N SER A 271 13.18 1.13 -17.01
CA SER A 271 12.34 0.47 -16.03
C SER A 271 12.65 0.93 -14.61
N TYR A 272 11.63 1.27 -13.84
CA TYR A 272 11.74 1.69 -12.44
C TYR A 272 11.07 0.67 -11.52
N PRO A 273 11.70 0.24 -10.41
CA PRO A 273 10.99 -0.50 -9.37
C PRO A 273 9.84 0.35 -8.82
N ILE A 274 8.63 -0.20 -8.72
CA ILE A 274 7.47 0.55 -8.20
C ILE A 274 7.76 1.11 -6.80
N SER A 275 8.53 0.39 -5.97
CA SER A 275 9.01 0.81 -4.65
C SER A 275 9.67 2.20 -4.66
N SER A 276 10.47 2.50 -5.70
CA SER A 276 11.15 3.79 -5.88
C SER A 276 10.21 4.95 -6.24
N LEU A 277 9.05 4.63 -6.81
CA LEU A 277 8.05 5.60 -7.27
C LEU A 277 6.95 5.85 -6.23
N HIS A 278 6.94 5.18 -5.07
CA HIS A 278 5.87 5.38 -4.07
C HIS A 278 5.70 6.83 -3.62
N LYS A 279 6.77 7.61 -3.57
CA LYS A 279 6.73 9.02 -3.19
C LYS A 279 6.00 9.93 -4.20
N PHE A 280 5.80 9.45 -5.42
CA PHE A 280 5.07 10.17 -6.49
C PHE A 280 3.62 9.72 -6.64
N LYS A 281 3.20 8.70 -5.86
CA LYS A 281 1.80 8.25 -5.86
C LYS A 281 0.91 9.35 -5.31
N SER A 282 -0.27 9.47 -5.89
CA SER A 282 -1.27 10.38 -5.37
C SER A 282 -1.67 9.95 -3.94
N PRO A 283 -1.69 10.88 -2.97
CA PRO A 283 -1.99 10.55 -1.57
C PRO A 283 -3.41 9.99 -1.39
N SER A 284 -4.35 10.37 -2.26
CA SER A 284 -5.73 9.85 -2.23
C SER A 284 -5.80 8.35 -2.49
N CYS A 285 -4.87 7.80 -3.29
CA CYS A 285 -4.84 6.38 -3.63
C CYS A 285 -4.56 5.48 -2.42
N ALA A 286 -3.93 6.03 -1.38
CA ALA A 286 -3.72 5.33 -0.12
C ALA A 286 -5.03 4.95 0.55
N PHE A 287 -6.11 5.72 0.37
CA PHE A 287 -7.42 5.48 1.00
C PHE A 287 -8.37 4.65 0.13
N CYS A 288 -8.07 4.54 -1.16
CA CYS A 288 -8.89 3.77 -2.09
C CYS A 288 -8.72 2.27 -1.86
N THR A 289 -9.85 1.58 -1.71
CA THR A 289 -9.90 0.13 -1.46
C THR A 289 -10.34 -0.69 -2.67
N ASP A 290 -10.81 -0.03 -3.71
CA ASP A 290 -11.28 -0.73 -4.90
C ASP A 290 -10.12 -0.89 -5.91
N LEU A 291 -9.87 -2.13 -6.31
CA LEU A 291 -8.95 -2.45 -7.41
C LEU A 291 -9.70 -2.64 -8.73
N THR A 292 -10.87 -3.27 -8.70
CA THR A 292 -11.52 -3.90 -9.85
C THR A 292 -12.76 -3.13 -10.32
N ALA A 293 -12.96 -1.89 -9.88
CA ALA A 293 -14.13 -1.06 -10.21
C ALA A 293 -15.44 -1.83 -9.93
N GLU A 294 -15.69 -2.10 -8.65
CA GLU A 294 -16.74 -2.98 -8.13
C GLU A 294 -18.15 -2.54 -8.56
N ASN A 295 -18.34 -1.23 -8.82
CA ASN A 295 -19.62 -0.64 -9.19
C ASN A 295 -19.80 -0.40 -10.70
N ALA A 296 -18.96 -0.97 -11.57
CA ALA A 296 -19.07 -0.84 -13.02
C ALA A 296 -20.10 -1.83 -13.63
N ASP A 297 -20.49 -1.64 -14.89
CA ASP A 297 -21.22 -2.65 -15.66
C ASP A 297 -20.26 -3.73 -16.18
N LEU A 298 -19.10 -3.27 -16.66
CA LEU A 298 -17.95 -4.09 -17.05
C LEU A 298 -16.70 -3.59 -16.32
N SER A 299 -15.92 -4.51 -15.75
CA SER A 299 -14.63 -4.18 -15.15
C SER A 299 -13.51 -4.87 -15.90
N ILE A 300 -12.50 -4.12 -16.33
CA ILE A 300 -11.48 -4.58 -17.28
C ILE A 300 -10.08 -4.24 -16.77
N GLY A 301 -9.16 -5.19 -16.81
CA GLY A 301 -7.75 -4.95 -16.46
C GLY A 301 -6.79 -5.99 -17.01
N SER A 302 -5.50 -5.85 -16.68
CA SER A 302 -4.43 -6.73 -17.19
C SER A 302 -4.16 -7.95 -16.31
N VAL A 303 -4.46 -7.85 -15.01
CA VAL A 303 -4.05 -8.84 -14.02
C VAL A 303 -4.95 -10.07 -14.12
N GLY A 304 -4.33 -11.24 -14.26
CA GLY A 304 -5.02 -12.53 -14.33
C GLY A 304 -5.25 -13.07 -15.73
N SER A 305 -4.97 -12.31 -16.80
CA SER A 305 -5.25 -12.72 -18.19
C SER A 305 -4.04 -13.20 -18.98
N GLY A 306 -2.82 -12.98 -18.48
CA GLY A 306 -1.58 -13.21 -19.24
C GLY A 306 -1.22 -12.03 -20.14
N ALA A 307 -0.12 -12.17 -20.90
CA ALA A 307 0.39 -11.08 -21.73
C ALA A 307 -0.56 -10.77 -22.90
N LYS A 308 -0.72 -9.48 -23.22
CA LYS A 308 -1.52 -8.98 -24.36
C LYS A 308 -3.00 -9.43 -24.33
N LYS A 309 -3.54 -9.70 -23.14
CA LYS A 309 -4.95 -10.06 -22.93
C LYS A 309 -5.51 -9.29 -21.75
N ASN A 310 -6.82 -9.06 -21.72
CA ASN A 310 -7.51 -8.46 -20.59
C ASN A 310 -8.34 -9.47 -19.80
N THR A 311 -8.42 -9.27 -18.49
CA THR A 311 -9.43 -9.87 -17.63
C THR A 311 -10.64 -8.97 -17.63
N VAL A 312 -11.83 -9.54 -17.82
CA VAL A 312 -13.11 -8.82 -17.83
C VAL A 312 -14.06 -9.46 -16.83
N PHE A 313 -14.67 -8.65 -15.97
CA PHE A 313 -15.79 -9.05 -15.12
C PHE A 313 -17.06 -8.35 -15.61
N ALA A 314 -18.05 -9.12 -16.03
CA ALA A 314 -19.38 -8.62 -16.32
C ALA A 314 -20.22 -8.62 -15.04
N ARG A 315 -20.57 -7.43 -14.57
CA ARG A 315 -21.26 -7.24 -13.28
C ARG A 315 -22.76 -7.12 -13.45
N THR A 316 -23.20 -6.45 -14.51
CA THR A 316 -24.62 -6.28 -14.83
C THR A 316 -25.04 -7.17 -16.00
N GLY A 317 -26.36 -7.38 -16.14
CA GLY A 317 -26.90 -8.16 -17.26
C GLY A 317 -26.56 -7.51 -18.61
N ILE A 318 -26.73 -6.19 -18.71
CA ILE A 318 -26.39 -5.43 -19.92
C ILE A 318 -24.89 -5.49 -20.24
N GLY A 319 -24.02 -5.48 -19.23
CA GLY A 319 -22.59 -5.67 -19.43
C GLY A 319 -22.26 -7.02 -20.05
N ALA A 320 -22.88 -8.10 -19.57
CA ALA A 320 -22.69 -9.44 -20.13
C ALA A 320 -23.16 -9.53 -21.59
N GLU A 321 -24.35 -9.02 -21.90
CA GLU A 321 -24.90 -9.03 -23.27
C GLU A 321 -24.02 -8.26 -24.26
N ILE A 322 -23.57 -7.05 -23.90
CA ILE A 322 -22.68 -6.24 -24.75
C ILE A 322 -21.36 -6.97 -25.02
N LEU A 323 -20.77 -7.58 -24.00
CA LEU A 323 -19.52 -8.31 -24.13
C LEU A 323 -19.67 -9.54 -25.05
N GLU A 324 -20.74 -10.31 -24.87
CA GLU A 324 -21.01 -11.52 -25.64
C GLU A 324 -21.37 -11.21 -27.10
N ASP A 325 -22.16 -10.16 -27.36
CA ASP A 325 -22.49 -9.76 -28.72
C ASP A 325 -21.26 -9.20 -29.46
N ALA A 326 -20.44 -8.39 -28.79
CA ALA A 326 -19.15 -7.93 -29.35
C ALA A 326 -18.23 -9.10 -29.73
N ALA A 327 -18.21 -10.17 -28.92
CA ALA A 327 -17.47 -11.39 -29.23
C ALA A 327 -18.08 -12.15 -30.43
N LYS A 328 -19.40 -12.32 -30.47
CA LYS A 328 -20.11 -12.99 -31.59
C LYS A 328 -19.91 -12.27 -32.92
N LYS A 329 -19.89 -10.94 -32.92
CA LYS A 329 -19.63 -10.11 -34.11
C LYS A 329 -18.14 -9.97 -34.44
N GLY A 330 -17.26 -10.60 -33.67
CA GLY A 330 -15.85 -10.70 -33.98
C GLY A 330 -15.01 -9.47 -33.64
N TYR A 331 -15.51 -8.53 -32.82
CA TYR A 331 -14.72 -7.39 -32.33
C TYR A 331 -13.65 -7.82 -31.32
N ILE A 332 -13.94 -8.87 -30.55
CA ILE A 332 -13.06 -9.46 -29.55
C ILE A 332 -13.10 -10.98 -29.60
N THR A 333 -11.99 -11.62 -29.23
CA THR A 333 -11.96 -13.03 -28.85
C THR A 333 -12.16 -13.12 -27.35
N MET A 334 -12.92 -14.13 -26.89
CA MET A 334 -13.28 -14.32 -25.50
C MET A 334 -13.09 -15.78 -25.07
N GLU A 335 -12.44 -15.98 -23.92
CA GLU A 335 -12.19 -17.28 -23.29
C GLU A 335 -12.78 -17.29 -21.87
N PRO A 336 -13.29 -18.44 -21.38
CA PRO A 336 -13.76 -18.55 -20.00
C PRO A 336 -12.67 -18.21 -18.98
N TYR A 337 -13.03 -17.45 -17.94
CA TYR A 337 -12.09 -17.13 -16.87
C TYR A 337 -11.95 -18.31 -15.89
N ASN A 338 -10.72 -18.76 -15.66
CA ASN A 338 -10.45 -19.92 -14.81
C ASN A 338 -10.10 -19.53 -13.36
N ALA A 339 -10.20 -20.49 -12.44
CA ALA A 339 -9.91 -20.28 -11.02
C ALA A 339 -8.44 -19.93 -10.72
N ILE A 340 -7.50 -20.33 -11.59
CA ILE A 340 -6.07 -20.04 -11.43
C ILE A 340 -5.82 -18.54 -11.62
N ASN A 341 -6.47 -17.95 -12.63
CA ASN A 341 -6.40 -16.53 -12.96
C ASN A 341 -6.95 -15.64 -11.84
N LEU A 342 -8.04 -16.10 -11.19
CA LEU A 342 -8.70 -15.39 -10.09
C LEU A 342 -7.78 -15.12 -8.90
N ASN A 343 -6.87 -16.05 -8.58
CA ASN A 343 -5.94 -15.89 -7.45
C ASN A 343 -5.03 -14.66 -7.61
N ALA A 344 -4.62 -14.32 -8.84
CA ALA A 344 -3.78 -13.15 -9.07
C ALA A 344 -4.52 -11.85 -8.73
N VAL A 345 -5.79 -11.74 -9.15
CA VAL A 345 -6.64 -10.59 -8.89
C VAL A 345 -7.00 -10.49 -7.41
N LEU A 346 -7.35 -11.61 -6.77
CA LEU A 346 -7.62 -11.67 -5.32
C LEU A 346 -6.43 -11.17 -4.49
N ASN A 347 -5.23 -11.65 -4.81
CA ASN A 347 -4.02 -11.25 -4.09
C ASN A 347 -3.71 -9.75 -4.25
N LEU A 348 -3.93 -9.19 -5.45
CA LEU A 348 -3.72 -7.77 -5.67
C LEU A 348 -4.80 -6.92 -4.99
N SER A 349 -6.06 -7.37 -5.05
CA SER A 349 -7.19 -6.71 -4.39
C SER A 349 -6.99 -6.66 -2.88
N LYS A 350 -6.51 -7.76 -2.29
CA LYS A 350 -6.16 -7.86 -0.88
C LYS A 350 -5.08 -6.85 -0.48
N ARG A 351 -4.05 -6.68 -1.31
CA ARG A 351 -3.03 -5.64 -1.11
C ARG A 351 -3.61 -4.23 -1.20
N LYS A 352 -4.50 -3.98 -2.16
CA LYS A 352 -5.19 -2.69 -2.31
C LYS A 352 -6.05 -2.37 -1.10
N LYS A 353 -6.88 -3.30 -0.62
CA LYS A 353 -7.73 -3.10 0.58
C LYS A 353 -6.92 -2.92 1.86
N SER A 354 -5.78 -3.58 1.96
CA SER A 354 -4.87 -3.43 3.10
C SER A 354 -4.10 -2.11 3.07
N ALA A 355 -3.98 -1.45 1.90
CA ALA A 355 -3.21 -0.22 1.75
C ALA A 355 -3.79 0.97 2.53
N LYS A 356 -5.11 1.02 2.74
CA LYS A 356 -5.82 2.05 3.54
C LYS A 356 -5.31 2.22 4.96
N TYR A 357 -4.63 1.19 5.44
CA TYR A 357 -4.13 1.13 6.78
C TYR A 357 -2.64 1.49 6.91
N ASN A 358 -1.94 1.77 5.81
CA ASN A 358 -0.52 2.12 5.81
C ASN A 358 -0.22 3.58 6.19
N ILE A 359 -1.19 4.31 6.77
CA ILE A 359 -1.03 5.73 7.12
C ILE A 359 -0.01 5.88 8.24
N GLN A 360 0.84 6.90 8.08
CA GLN A 360 1.94 7.28 8.96
C GLN A 360 1.57 7.20 10.45
N LYS A 361 2.33 6.35 11.14
CA LYS A 361 2.27 6.11 12.58
C LYS A 361 2.52 7.40 13.37
N ARG A 362 1.50 7.93 14.05
CA ARG A 362 1.71 8.40 15.43
C ARG A 362 1.63 7.18 16.33
N LYS A 363 2.77 6.55 16.60
CA LYS A 363 2.87 5.59 17.71
C LYS A 363 3.07 6.41 18.99
N VAL A 364 1.95 6.85 19.57
CA VAL A 364 1.95 7.29 20.97
C VAL A 364 2.03 6.00 21.78
N PHE A 365 3.18 5.73 22.39
CA PHE A 365 3.27 4.72 23.42
C PHE A 365 2.82 5.37 24.73
N VAL A 366 1.71 4.90 25.29
CA VAL A 366 1.37 5.21 26.68
C VAL A 366 2.28 4.33 27.52
N VAL A 367 3.22 4.95 28.21
CA VAL A 367 4.00 4.29 29.27
C VAL A 367 3.00 3.94 30.37
N ARG A 368 2.76 2.64 30.59
CA ARG A 368 2.15 2.17 31.84
C ARG A 368 3.28 1.79 32.76
N ASP A 369 3.21 2.27 33.99
CA ASP A 369 4.12 1.83 35.04
C ASP A 369 3.95 0.32 35.21
N THR A 370 5.06 -0.40 35.16
CA THR A 370 5.13 -1.78 35.57
C THR A 370 4.80 -1.83 37.05
N PHE A 371 3.67 -2.45 37.42
CA PHE A 371 3.50 -2.89 38.81
C PHE A 371 4.67 -3.84 39.10
N GLU A 372 5.41 -3.55 40.15
CA GLU A 372 6.44 -4.43 40.70
C GLU A 372 5.74 -5.70 41.19
N GLU A 373 5.96 -6.83 40.49
CA GLU A 373 5.71 -8.14 41.08
C GLU A 373 6.75 -8.32 42.20
N GLU A 374 6.27 -8.40 43.44
CA GLU A 374 7.09 -8.69 44.60
C GLU A 374 7.79 -10.06 44.43
N ASP A 375 9.09 -10.03 44.72
CA ASP A 375 10.09 -11.09 44.76
C ASP A 375 9.59 -12.55 44.95
N GLU A 376 9.87 -13.41 43.96
CA GLU A 376 10.13 -14.84 44.19
C GLU A 376 11.41 -15.32 43.48
N GLU A 377 12.42 -15.60 44.31
CA GLU A 377 13.54 -16.54 44.17
C GLU A 377 14.35 -16.62 42.85
N ARG A 378 15.51 -15.94 42.85
CA ARG A 378 16.57 -16.08 41.85
C ARG A 378 17.30 -17.43 41.97
N LEU A 379 17.14 -18.29 40.96
CA LEU A 379 18.05 -19.40 40.68
C LEU A 379 19.36 -18.88 40.09
N ASN A 380 20.47 -19.14 40.77
CA ASN A 380 21.84 -18.84 40.31
C ASN A 380 22.19 -19.69 39.08
N ILE A 381 22.60 -19.06 37.98
CA ILE A 381 23.24 -19.74 36.84
C ILE A 381 24.64 -19.17 36.66
N GLU A 382 25.64 -20.05 36.71
CA GLU A 382 27.06 -19.75 36.50
C GLU A 382 27.36 -19.36 35.04
N THR A 383 28.22 -18.37 34.86
CA THR A 383 28.58 -17.77 33.56
C THR A 383 29.64 -18.57 32.80
N MET A 384 29.37 -18.91 31.53
CA MET A 384 30.35 -19.38 30.53
C MET A 384 31.10 -18.21 29.85
N PRO A 385 32.31 -18.43 29.29
CA PRO A 385 33.23 -17.34 28.91
C PRO A 385 32.92 -16.64 27.58
N GLU A 386 33.36 -15.38 27.52
CA GLU A 386 33.06 -14.34 26.52
C GLU A 386 33.33 -14.73 25.05
N THR A 387 32.37 -14.41 24.18
CA THR A 387 32.54 -14.42 22.72
C THR A 387 32.85 -13.01 22.18
N LYS A 388 33.74 -12.98 21.17
CA LYS A 388 34.44 -11.84 20.54
C LYS A 388 33.67 -10.51 20.43
N LYS A 389 34.32 -9.43 20.89
CA LYS A 389 33.91 -8.01 20.71
C LYS A 389 33.97 -7.56 19.23
N PRO A 390 32.98 -6.80 18.71
CA PRO A 390 33.02 -6.22 17.37
C PRO A 390 33.92 -4.96 17.28
N LYS A 391 34.32 -4.62 16.04
CA LYS A 391 35.27 -3.56 15.67
C LYS A 391 34.77 -2.14 16.02
N ILE A 392 35.63 -1.37 16.67
CA ILE A 392 35.44 0.06 17.02
C ILE A 392 35.42 0.93 15.75
N LEU A 393 34.41 1.80 15.61
CA LEU A 393 34.35 2.87 14.60
C LEU A 393 35.48 3.90 14.87
N LYS A 394 36.64 3.75 14.22
CA LYS A 394 37.70 4.78 14.21
C LYS A 394 37.51 5.74 13.03
N GLY A 395 37.22 7.00 13.32
CA GLY A 395 37.32 8.11 12.37
C GLY A 395 36.54 9.34 12.83
N ASN A 396 37.05 10.55 12.56
CA ASN A 396 36.48 11.86 12.92
C ASN A 396 35.09 12.19 12.30
N ARG A 397 34.32 11.19 11.83
CA ARG A 397 32.95 11.41 11.38
C ARG A 397 32.06 11.59 12.61
N LYS A 398 31.41 12.74 12.72
CA LYS A 398 30.38 12.98 13.73
C LYS A 398 29.26 11.96 13.48
N VAL A 399 29.13 10.99 14.39
CA VAL A 399 28.13 9.91 14.27
C VAL A 399 26.73 10.45 14.54
N LEU A 400 26.63 11.38 15.49
CA LEU A 400 25.42 12.13 15.79
C LEU A 400 25.71 13.64 15.74
N SER A 401 24.66 14.44 15.53
CA SER A 401 24.66 15.87 15.80
C SER A 401 23.66 16.20 16.90
N ALA A 402 23.94 17.23 17.72
CA ALA A 402 22.99 17.71 18.72
C ALA A 402 22.90 19.23 18.70
N THR A 403 21.68 19.77 18.67
CA THR A 403 21.35 21.20 18.80
C THR A 403 20.41 21.42 19.98
N ARG A 404 20.22 22.69 20.38
CA ARG A 404 19.41 23.07 21.53
C ARG A 404 18.56 24.29 21.22
N LYS A 405 17.37 24.35 21.83
CA LYS A 405 16.48 25.51 21.86
C LYS A 405 15.89 25.66 23.26
N LEU A 406 16.11 26.81 23.89
CA LEU A 406 15.56 27.11 25.21
C LEU A 406 14.11 27.59 25.08
N ASP A 407 13.20 27.00 25.86
CA ASP A 407 11.84 27.48 26.06
C ASP A 407 11.73 28.07 27.47
N GLU A 408 11.76 29.40 27.53
CA GLU A 408 11.79 30.17 28.77
C GLU A 408 10.45 30.09 29.52
N VAL A 409 9.34 29.90 28.81
CA VAL A 409 7.99 29.89 29.38
C VAL A 409 7.75 28.58 30.13
N ASN A 410 8.16 27.46 29.53
CA ASN A 410 7.94 26.14 30.10
C ASN A 410 9.14 25.62 30.92
N LYS A 411 10.23 26.40 31.02
CA LYS A 411 11.51 25.98 31.64
C LYS A 411 12.03 24.65 31.09
N THR A 412 11.99 24.49 29.77
CA THR A 412 12.48 23.28 29.10
C THR A 412 13.59 23.60 28.10
N LEU A 413 14.56 22.70 28.01
CA LEU A 413 15.57 22.72 26.95
C LEU A 413 15.23 21.66 25.92
N ASN A 414 14.79 22.10 24.75
CA ASN A 414 14.51 21.21 23.64
C ASN A 414 15.83 20.87 22.95
N LEU A 415 16.26 19.63 23.11
CA LEU A 415 17.47 19.07 22.52
C LEU A 415 17.10 18.26 21.30
N THR A 416 17.73 18.55 20.18
CA THR A 416 17.51 17.83 18.93
C THR A 416 18.75 17.02 18.64
N ILE A 417 18.65 15.68 18.63
CA ILE A 417 19.76 14.77 18.35
C ILE A 417 19.47 14.08 17.01
N THR A 418 20.40 14.12 16.07
CA THR A 418 20.24 13.56 14.72
C THR A 418 21.29 12.50 14.46
N ASN A 419 20.88 11.33 13.95
CA ASN A 419 21.80 10.36 13.39
C ASN A 419 22.37 10.89 12.07
N THR A 420 23.66 11.21 12.02
CA THR A 420 24.29 11.78 10.81
C THR A 420 25.01 10.73 9.96
N VAL A 421 24.92 9.44 10.31
CA VAL A 421 25.52 8.34 9.54
C VAL A 421 24.49 7.63 8.66
N GLY A 422 24.94 7.16 7.50
CA GLY A 422 24.11 6.50 6.48
C GLY A 422 23.66 5.07 6.81
N PHE A 423 23.74 4.65 8.07
CA PHE A 423 23.29 3.33 8.56
C PHE A 423 22.63 3.45 9.94
N THR A 424 21.77 2.49 10.28
CA THR A 424 21.04 2.45 11.55
C THR A 424 22.00 2.18 12.71
N LEU A 425 21.81 2.88 13.83
CA LEU A 425 22.53 2.63 15.08
C LEU A 425 21.62 1.83 16.01
N ASP A 426 22.02 0.60 16.31
CA ASP A 426 21.23 -0.32 17.14
C ASP A 426 21.62 -0.17 18.62
N ASN A 427 20.61 -0.34 19.49
CA ASN A 427 20.72 -0.28 20.95
C ASN A 427 21.53 0.92 21.46
N LEU A 428 21.19 2.11 20.97
CA LEU A 428 21.85 3.36 21.36
C LEU A 428 21.29 3.89 22.68
N LYS A 429 22.08 3.79 23.75
CA LYS A 429 21.79 4.40 25.03
C LYS A 429 22.14 5.88 25.00
N VAL A 430 21.14 6.76 25.05
CA VAL A 430 21.31 8.22 25.13
C VAL A 430 21.12 8.66 26.58
N ARG A 431 22.07 9.45 27.09
CA ARG A 431 22.04 10.05 28.42
C ARG A 431 22.12 11.57 28.28
N VAL A 432 21.24 12.27 28.98
CA VAL A 432 21.21 13.72 29.06
C VAL A 432 21.25 14.10 30.53
N SER A 433 22.26 14.87 30.95
CA SER A 433 22.41 15.31 32.34
C SER A 433 22.69 16.80 32.41
N ALA A 434 22.07 17.52 33.35
CA ALA A 434 22.50 18.87 33.68
C ALA A 434 23.86 18.80 34.40
N VAL A 435 24.75 19.73 34.10
CA VAL A 435 26.07 19.82 34.72
C VAL A 435 26.11 21.07 35.60
N ASP A 436 26.21 20.88 36.91
CA ASP A 436 26.35 21.96 37.89
C ASP A 436 27.71 21.87 38.59
N LYS A 437 28.58 22.85 38.29
CA LYS A 437 29.91 23.17 38.84
C LYS A 437 30.97 22.06 38.94
N LEU A 438 30.61 20.77 38.96
CA LEU A 438 31.44 19.56 38.90
C LEU A 438 30.61 18.26 38.89
N PHE A 439 29.30 18.31 39.18
CA PHE A 439 28.43 17.13 39.32
C PHE A 439 27.33 17.08 38.26
N GLU A 440 26.94 15.87 37.88
CA GLU A 440 25.77 15.64 37.04
C GLU A 440 24.51 15.61 37.90
N ALA A 441 23.49 16.38 37.51
CA ALA A 441 22.19 16.42 38.15
C ALA A 441 21.08 16.06 37.16
N ASN A 442 20.04 15.38 37.65
CA ASN A 442 18.85 14.95 36.90
C ASN A 442 19.15 14.12 35.62
N PRO A 443 19.96 13.04 35.71
CA PRO A 443 20.28 12.25 34.53
C PRO A 443 19.01 11.60 33.94
N TRP A 444 18.70 11.95 32.71
CA TRP A 444 17.72 11.27 31.89
C TRP A 444 18.43 10.26 31.00
N ILE A 445 17.97 9.01 31.00
CA ILE A 445 18.55 7.94 30.21
C ILE A 445 17.44 7.28 29.40
N THR A 446 17.69 7.08 28.11
CA THR A 446 16.84 6.28 27.24
C THR A 446 17.68 5.34 26.40
N THR A 447 17.06 4.26 25.93
CA THR A 447 17.70 3.34 24.97
C THR A 447 16.89 3.34 23.69
N ILE A 448 17.52 3.78 22.61
CA ILE A 448 16.96 3.78 21.27
C ILE A 448 17.37 2.47 20.61
N LYS A 449 16.42 1.54 20.48
CA LYS A 449 16.68 0.20 19.92
C LYS A 449 17.20 0.26 18.49
N GLU A 450 16.64 1.15 17.67
CA GLU A 450 17.03 1.37 16.29
C GLU A 450 16.99 2.89 16.04
N PHE A 451 18.12 3.50 15.71
CA PHE A 451 18.19 4.93 15.35
C PHE A 451 18.58 5.05 13.88
N PHE A 452 17.61 5.33 13.00
CA PHE A 452 17.77 5.26 11.55
C PHE A 452 18.63 6.40 10.98
N PRO A 453 19.22 6.24 9.78
CA PRO A 453 20.00 7.28 9.13
C PRO A 453 19.23 8.58 8.96
N PHE A 454 19.81 9.70 9.36
CA PHE A 454 19.21 11.04 9.25
C PHE A 454 17.93 11.24 10.07
N GLU A 455 17.57 10.27 10.90
CA GLU A 455 16.49 10.39 11.87
C GLU A 455 16.90 11.36 12.97
N THR A 456 15.92 12.16 13.42
CA THR A 456 16.10 13.17 14.45
C THR A 456 15.15 12.90 15.59
N ILE A 457 15.67 12.93 16.82
CA ILE A 457 14.88 12.85 18.05
C ILE A 457 14.90 14.22 18.73
N GLU A 458 13.77 14.58 19.33
CA GLU A 458 13.65 15.76 20.16
C GLU A 458 13.41 15.32 21.61
N VAL A 459 14.19 15.90 22.52
CA VAL A 459 14.13 15.65 23.95
C VAL A 459 13.81 16.98 24.62
N ALA A 460 12.60 17.09 25.17
CA ALA A 460 12.24 18.20 26.04
C ALA A 460 12.79 17.92 27.44
N TYR A 461 13.98 18.45 27.73
CA TYR A 461 14.65 18.23 29.01
C TYR A 461 14.25 19.32 30.01
N PRO A 462 13.63 18.98 31.16
CA PRO A 462 13.21 19.96 32.14
C PRO A 462 14.42 20.63 32.83
N LEU A 463 14.35 21.95 33.02
CA LEU A 463 15.42 22.73 33.60
C LEU A 463 15.07 23.23 35.00
N ASN A 464 16.03 23.10 35.91
CA ASN A 464 15.96 23.70 37.25
C ASN A 464 16.36 25.19 37.26
N SER A 465 17.15 25.62 36.26
CA SER A 465 17.68 26.97 36.08
C SER A 465 17.62 27.33 34.60
N LEU A 466 17.39 28.61 34.25
CA LEU A 466 17.40 29.08 32.87
C LEU A 466 18.82 29.31 32.31
N GLU A 467 19.84 29.16 33.15
CA GLU A 467 21.25 29.21 32.77
C GLU A 467 21.99 27.97 33.28
N GLY A 468 22.81 27.37 32.42
CA GLY A 468 23.63 26.22 32.79
C GLY A 468 24.22 25.48 31.60
N SER A 469 24.59 24.22 31.81
CA SER A 469 25.07 23.36 30.73
C SER A 469 24.47 21.96 30.82
N VAL A 470 24.22 21.35 29.66
CA VAL A 470 23.72 19.98 29.56
C VAL A 470 24.75 19.12 28.83
N LEU A 471 25.10 17.99 29.42
CA LEU A 471 25.91 16.95 28.79
C LEU A 471 24.99 15.94 28.09
N ILE A 472 25.24 15.69 26.81
CA ILE A 472 24.58 14.64 26.03
C ILE A 472 25.62 13.58 25.70
N GLU A 473 25.34 12.34 26.07
CA GLU A 473 26.16 11.18 25.74
C GLU A 473 25.32 10.15 25.01
N ALA A 474 25.90 9.49 24.01
CA ALA A 474 25.26 8.36 23.34
C ALA A 474 26.24 7.21 23.19
N THR A 475 25.82 6.03 23.65
CA THR A 475 26.62 4.81 23.72
C THR A 475 25.86 3.67 23.06
N SER A 476 26.42 3.07 22.02
CA SER A 476 25.87 1.88 21.37
C SER A 476 26.56 0.64 21.93
N GLU A 477 25.81 -0.45 22.08
CA GLU A 477 26.38 -1.76 22.48
C GLU A 477 27.42 -2.26 21.47
N THR A 478 27.19 -2.01 20.17
CA THR A 478 28.07 -2.49 19.10
C THR A 478 29.34 -1.64 18.95
N TYR A 479 29.25 -0.34 19.24
CA TYR A 479 30.31 0.62 18.89
C TYR A 479 30.89 1.39 20.09
N GLY A 480 30.39 1.16 21.29
CA GLY A 480 30.78 1.91 22.50
C GLY A 480 30.25 3.34 22.48
N LYS A 481 30.96 4.27 23.12
CA LYS A 481 30.58 5.69 23.19
C LYS A 481 30.77 6.34 21.82
N ILE A 482 29.67 6.67 21.14
CA ILE A 482 29.68 7.23 19.78
C ILE A 482 29.45 8.75 19.76
N PHE A 483 28.92 9.33 20.84
CA PHE A 483 28.68 10.77 20.95
C PHE A 483 28.84 11.26 22.40
N SER A 484 29.44 12.44 22.56
CA SER A 484 29.59 13.12 23.85
C SER A 484 29.75 14.61 23.60
N ARG A 485 28.82 15.44 24.08
CA ARG A 485 28.92 16.90 23.92
C ARG A 485 28.23 17.65 25.04
N THR A 486 28.91 18.65 25.57
CA THR A 486 28.32 19.62 26.51
C THR A 486 27.81 20.84 25.75
N LEU A 487 26.56 21.21 26.02
CA LEU A 487 25.85 22.32 25.40
C LEU A 487 25.46 23.34 26.48
N LYS A 488 26.03 24.56 26.44
CA LYS A 488 25.73 25.66 27.38
C LYS A 488 24.47 26.42 26.98
N TYR A 489 23.50 26.60 27.85
CA TYR A 489 22.29 27.39 27.55
C TYR A 489 22.19 28.57 28.52
N SER A 490 21.73 29.69 27.98
CA SER A 490 21.41 30.92 28.71
C SER A 490 20.25 31.58 27.97
N PRO A 491 19.45 32.44 28.63
CA PRO A 491 18.51 33.32 27.95
C PRO A 491 19.26 34.17 26.91
N LYS A 492 18.56 34.56 25.85
CA LYS A 492 19.15 35.39 24.78
C LYS A 492 19.20 36.86 25.14
#